data_AF-A0AAY5KXQ5-F1
#
_entry.id   AF-A0AAY5KXQ5-F1
#
_cell.length_a   1.000
_cell.length_b   1.000
_cell.length_c   1.000
_cell.angle_alpha   90.00
_cell.angle_beta   90.00
_cell.angle_gamma   90.00
#
_symmetry.space_group_name_H-M   'P 1'
#
loop_
_entity.id
_entity.type
_entity.pdbx_description
1 polymer ?
#
loop_
_entity_poly.entity_id
_entity_poly.type
_entity_poly.pdbx_seq_one_letter_code
_entity_poly.pdbx_strand_id
1 'polypeptide(L)'
;MAELQMLLEEEIPAGRSALLDSFTNLERVAEYCESNYVQSPDKHRALEETKNYTTQSLASVAYLINTLANNVLQMLDIQASQLRRMESSINHISQVRELGYRDVWKTRSIPKSLTFQLGVSFDIVPFYCQVCSV
;
A
#
# COMPACT_ATOMS: atom_id res chain seq x y z
N MET A 1 12.17 -1.45 0.30
CA MET A 1 11.71 -1.29 -1.09
C MET A 1 11.73 -2.61 -1.85
N ALA A 2 12.80 -3.42 -1.77
CA ALA A 2 12.89 -4.72 -2.45
C ALA A 2 11.73 -5.70 -2.13
N GLU A 3 11.32 -5.79 -0.86
CA GLU A 3 10.23 -6.68 -0.44
C GLU A 3 8.86 -6.30 -1.03
N LEU A 4 8.55 -5.01 -1.12
CA LEU A 4 7.32 -4.53 -1.76
C LEU A 4 7.32 -4.82 -3.26
N GLN A 5 8.49 -4.71 -3.90
CA GLN A 5 8.63 -4.95 -5.33
C GLN A 5 8.42 -6.44 -5.67
N MET A 6 9.02 -7.35 -4.90
CA MET A 6 8.78 -8.79 -5.08
C MET A 6 7.30 -9.16 -4.87
N LEU A 7 6.64 -8.58 -3.85
CA LEU A 7 5.22 -8.81 -3.61
C LEU A 7 4.34 -8.37 -4.79
N LEU A 8 4.63 -7.20 -5.36
CA LEU A 8 3.84 -6.61 -6.46
C LEU A 8 4.12 -7.25 -7.82
N GLU A 9 5.37 -7.57 -8.12
CA GLU A 9 5.79 -8.01 -9.45
C GLU A 9 5.74 -9.53 -9.61
N GLU A 10 5.87 -10.29 -8.52
CA GLU A 10 6.04 -11.74 -8.59
C GLU A 10 4.99 -12.49 -7.76
N GLU A 11 4.99 -12.33 -6.43
CA GLU A 11 4.21 -13.18 -5.52
C GLU A 11 2.68 -13.02 -5.68
N ILE A 12 2.17 -11.78 -5.75
CA ILE A 12 0.72 -11.52 -5.91
C ILE A 12 0.26 -11.91 -7.32
N PRO A 13 0.94 -11.50 -8.42
CA PRO A 13 0.59 -11.95 -9.77
C PRO A 13 0.67 -13.46 -9.95
N ALA A 14 1.71 -14.12 -9.43
CA ALA A 14 1.88 -15.57 -9.51
C ALA A 14 0.79 -16.30 -8.72
N GLY A 15 0.49 -15.87 -7.49
CA GLY A 15 -0.60 -16.44 -6.68
C GLY A 15 -1.96 -16.29 -7.36
N ARG A 16 -2.22 -15.16 -8.03
CA ARG A 16 -3.42 -14.95 -8.83
C ARG A 16 -3.46 -15.86 -10.06
N SER A 17 -2.34 -16.03 -10.77
CA SER A 17 -2.26 -16.95 -11.92
C SER A 17 -2.53 -18.38 -11.48
N ALA A 18 -1.91 -18.84 -10.39
CA ALA A 18 -2.11 -20.18 -9.84
C ALA A 18 -3.59 -20.44 -9.46
N LEU A 19 -4.32 -19.43 -8.98
CA LEU A 19 -5.77 -19.54 -8.74
C LEU A 19 -6.57 -19.69 -10.04
N LEU A 20 -6.21 -18.96 -11.10
CA LEU A 20 -6.85 -19.10 -12.41
C LEU A 20 -6.57 -20.47 -13.04
N ASP A 21 -5.34 -20.95 -12.90
CA ASP A 21 -4.95 -22.28 -13.34
C ASP A 21 -5.72 -23.34 -12.55
N SER A 22 -5.83 -23.18 -11.23
CA SER A 22 -6.63 -24.05 -10.36
C SER A 22 -8.09 -24.12 -10.80
N PHE A 23 -8.70 -23.00 -11.18
CA PHE A 23 -10.08 -22.97 -11.70
C PHE A 23 -10.24 -23.85 -12.95
N THR A 24 -9.37 -23.67 -13.95
CA THR A 24 -9.43 -24.49 -15.18
C THR A 24 -9.11 -25.96 -14.93
N ASN A 25 -8.21 -26.25 -13.99
CA ASN A 25 -7.88 -27.63 -13.63
C ASN A 25 -9.04 -28.32 -12.89
N LEU A 26 -9.77 -27.60 -12.04
CA LEU A 26 -10.94 -28.14 -11.33
C LEU A 26 -12.05 -28.54 -12.30
N GLU A 27 -12.26 -27.77 -13.36
CA GLU A 27 -13.22 -28.11 -14.42
C GLU A 27 -12.87 -29.45 -15.07
N ARG A 28 -11.60 -29.64 -15.45
CA ARG A 28 -11.11 -30.92 -16.01
C ARG A 28 -11.20 -32.08 -15.02
N VAL A 29 -10.93 -31.83 -13.73
CA VAL A 29 -11.06 -32.85 -12.68
C VAL A 29 -12.52 -33.25 -12.52
N ALA A 30 -13.46 -32.30 -12.60
CA ALA A 30 -14.89 -32.58 -12.54
C ALA A 30 -15.34 -33.45 -13.73
N GLU A 31 -14.96 -33.09 -14.96
CA GLU A 31 -15.24 -33.87 -16.17
C GLU A 31 -14.65 -35.30 -16.08
N TYR A 32 -13.43 -35.42 -15.55
CA TYR A 32 -12.80 -36.72 -15.32
C TYR A 32 -13.58 -37.56 -14.30
N CYS A 33 -13.96 -36.97 -13.16
CA CYS A 33 -14.68 -37.68 -12.12
C CYS A 33 -16.04 -38.18 -12.63
N GLU A 34 -16.77 -37.36 -13.39
CA GLU A 34 -18.02 -37.76 -14.03
C GLU A 34 -17.79 -38.90 -15.03
N SER A 35 -16.85 -38.73 -15.95
CA SER A 35 -16.52 -39.74 -16.98
C SER A 35 -16.08 -41.07 -16.36
N ASN A 36 -15.20 -41.02 -15.36
CA ASN A 36 -14.72 -42.19 -14.63
C ASN A 36 -15.88 -42.88 -13.89
N TYR A 37 -16.76 -42.11 -13.25
CA TYR A 37 -17.92 -42.68 -12.58
C TYR A 37 -18.89 -43.34 -13.56
N VAL A 38 -19.15 -42.76 -14.73
CA VAL A 38 -20.04 -43.35 -15.74
C VAL A 38 -19.44 -44.61 -16.37
N GLN A 39 -18.15 -44.58 -16.73
CA GLN A 39 -17.48 -45.66 -17.46
C GLN A 39 -17.00 -46.81 -16.56
N SER A 40 -16.72 -46.54 -15.28
CA SER A 40 -16.20 -47.57 -14.37
C SER A 40 -17.23 -48.68 -14.09
N PRO A 41 -16.84 -49.96 -14.15
CA PRO A 41 -17.71 -51.07 -13.74
C PRO A 41 -17.93 -51.10 -12.22
N ASP A 42 -16.97 -50.61 -11.44
CA ASP A 42 -17.07 -50.47 -9.98
C ASP A 42 -17.34 -49.01 -9.61
N LYS A 43 -18.60 -48.73 -9.27
CA LYS A 43 -19.05 -47.40 -8.87
C LYS A 43 -18.56 -47.00 -7.48
N HIS A 44 -18.35 -47.95 -6.58
CA HIS A 44 -17.91 -47.64 -5.22
C HIS A 44 -16.48 -47.08 -5.25
N ARG A 45 -15.60 -47.75 -6.00
CA ARG A 45 -14.22 -47.29 -6.16
C ARG A 45 -14.12 -45.93 -6.87
N ALA A 46 -14.89 -45.72 -7.94
CA ALA A 46 -14.92 -44.45 -8.66
C ALA A 46 -15.45 -43.29 -7.80
N LEU A 47 -16.43 -43.55 -6.94
CA LEU A 47 -16.93 -42.56 -5.98
C LEU A 47 -15.89 -42.22 -4.91
N GLU A 48 -15.17 -43.21 -4.41
CA GLU A 48 -14.09 -43.00 -3.43
C GLU A 48 -12.95 -42.17 -4.03
N GLU A 49 -12.59 -42.44 -5.28
CA GLU A 49 -11.62 -41.65 -6.04
C GLU A 49 -12.09 -40.19 -6.21
N THR A 50 -13.37 -39.99 -6.53
CA THR A 50 -13.98 -38.63 -6.63
C THR A 50 -13.95 -37.88 -5.30
N LYS A 51 -14.21 -38.56 -4.17
CA LYS A 51 -14.11 -37.96 -2.82
C LYS A 51 -12.68 -37.51 -2.51
N ASN A 52 -11.69 -38.31 -2.91
CA ASN A 52 -10.28 -37.97 -2.74
C ASN A 52 -9.89 -36.74 -3.55
N TYR A 53 -10.28 -36.70 -4.84
CA TYR A 53 -10.07 -35.51 -5.67
C TYR A 53 -10.77 -34.28 -5.07
N THR A 54 -12.02 -34.41 -4.63
CA THR A 54 -12.76 -33.30 -3.99
C THR A 54 -12.03 -32.74 -2.77
N THR A 55 -11.49 -33.63 -1.92
CA THR A 55 -10.75 -33.22 -0.72
C THR A 55 -9.44 -32.52 -1.07
N GLN A 56 -8.70 -33.06 -2.06
CA GLN A 56 -7.45 -32.45 -2.54
C GLN A 56 -7.69 -31.08 -3.18
N SER A 57 -8.71 -30.99 -4.03
CA SER A 57 -9.16 -29.76 -4.67
C SER A 57 -9.53 -28.67 -3.65
N LEU A 58 -10.29 -29.04 -2.62
CA LEU A 58 -10.67 -28.12 -1.54
C LEU A 58 -9.43 -27.62 -0.78
N ALA A 59 -8.53 -28.53 -0.39
CA ALA A 59 -7.31 -28.18 0.32
C ALA A 59 -6.39 -27.28 -0.52
N SER A 60 -6.25 -27.58 -1.81
CA SER A 60 -5.43 -26.82 -2.75
C SER A 60 -5.93 -25.38 -2.91
N VAL A 61 -7.24 -25.19 -3.16
CA VAL A 61 -7.83 -23.85 -3.30
C VAL A 61 -7.73 -23.06 -2.00
N ALA A 62 -8.02 -23.70 -0.86
CA ALA A 62 -7.92 -23.03 0.44
C ALA A 62 -6.50 -22.54 0.72
N TYR A 63 -5.49 -23.35 0.41
CA TYR A 63 -4.08 -22.96 0.53
C TYR A 63 -3.73 -21.78 -0.37
N LEU A 64 -4.13 -21.82 -1.65
CA LEU A 64 -3.86 -20.74 -2.61
C LEU A 64 -4.48 -19.41 -2.17
N ILE A 65 -5.74 -19.44 -1.71
CA ILE A 65 -6.42 -18.24 -1.17
C ILE A 65 -5.70 -17.71 0.06
N ASN A 66 -5.34 -18.59 1.00
CA ASN A 66 -4.65 -18.19 2.22
C ASN A 66 -3.30 -17.53 1.91
N THR A 67 -2.50 -18.12 1.03
CA THR A 67 -1.19 -17.57 0.63
C THR A 67 -1.35 -16.20 -0.02
N LEU A 68 -2.27 -16.06 -0.99
CA LEU A 68 -2.51 -14.78 -1.65
C LEU A 68 -3.00 -13.71 -0.66
N ALA A 69 -3.90 -14.06 0.26
CA ALA A 69 -4.39 -13.14 1.27
C ALA A 69 -3.25 -12.62 2.17
N ASN A 70 -2.36 -13.52 2.63
CA ASN A 70 -1.21 -13.12 3.44
C ASN A 70 -0.26 -12.20 2.68
N ASN A 71 0.04 -12.50 1.41
CA ASN A 71 0.89 -11.66 0.56
C ASN A 71 0.29 -10.25 0.35
N VAL A 72 -1.03 -10.16 0.18
CA VAL A 72 -1.73 -8.87 0.05
C VAL A 72 -1.72 -8.09 1.37
N LEU A 73 -1.97 -8.76 2.51
CA LEU A 73 -1.91 -8.11 3.83
C LEU A 73 -0.50 -7.57 4.11
N GLN A 74 0.54 -8.36 3.83
CA GLN A 74 1.93 -7.93 4.00
C GLN A 74 2.26 -6.70 3.13
N MET A 75 1.78 -6.67 1.89
CA MET A 75 1.92 -5.51 1.01
C MET A 75 1.28 -4.25 1.61
N LEU A 76 0.04 -4.37 2.12
CA LEU A 76 -0.68 -3.26 2.73
C LEU A 76 0.03 -2.73 3.98
N ASP A 77 0.55 -3.62 4.84
CA ASP A 77 1.31 -3.25 6.02
C ASP A 77 2.61 -2.50 5.67
N ILE A 78 3.33 -2.97 4.64
CA ILE A 78 4.52 -2.29 4.15
C ILE A 78 4.16 -0.88 3.65
N GLN A 79 3.11 -0.74 2.85
CA GLN A 79 2.65 0.57 2.36
C GLN A 79 2.21 1.50 3.49
N ALA A 80 1.46 1.01 4.48
CA ALA A 80 1.05 1.78 5.65
C ALA A 80 2.27 2.28 6.45
N SER A 81 3.29 1.44 6.62
CA SER A 81 4.53 1.84 7.29
C SER A 81 5.31 2.91 6.51
N GLN A 82 5.31 2.84 5.17
CA GLN A 82 5.93 3.83 4.31
C GLN A 82 5.21 5.18 4.41
N LEU A 83 3.88 5.18 4.41
CA LEU A 83 3.08 6.40 4.57
C LEU A 83 3.33 7.06 5.94
N ARG A 84 3.38 6.30 7.04
CA ARG A 84 3.70 6.86 8.37
C ARG A 84 5.10 7.49 8.42
N ARG A 85 6.08 6.88 7.75
CA ARG A 85 7.43 7.46 7.63
C ARG A 85 7.41 8.75 6.80
N MET A 86 6.68 8.77 5.69
CA MET A 86 6.51 9.97 4.86
C MET A 86 5.81 11.10 5.63
N GLU A 87 4.77 10.80 6.39
CA GLU A 87 4.06 11.76 7.24
C GLU A 87 5.02 12.38 8.27
N SER A 88 5.83 11.57 8.94
CA SER A 88 6.86 12.05 9.86
C SER A 88 7.89 12.96 9.17
N SER A 89 8.38 12.58 7.99
CA SER A 89 9.28 13.43 7.20
C SER A 89 8.62 14.78 6.82
N ILE A 90 7.35 14.78 6.45
CA ILE A 90 6.58 16.00 6.15
C ILE A 90 6.43 16.87 7.40
N ASN A 91 6.17 16.27 8.56
CA ASN A 91 6.08 16.99 9.83
C ASN A 91 7.41 17.65 10.20
N HIS A 92 8.53 16.94 10.02
CA HIS A 92 9.87 17.52 10.21
C HIS A 92 10.16 18.68 9.23
N ILE A 93 9.81 18.53 7.95
CA ILE A 93 9.95 19.62 6.95
C ILE A 93 9.09 20.82 7.35
N SER A 94 7.88 20.58 7.85
CA SER A 94 6.97 21.64 8.29
C SER A 94 7.53 22.40 9.49
N GLN A 95 8.12 21.70 10.46
CA GLN A 95 8.84 22.33 11.57
C GLN A 95 10.02 23.18 11.10
N VAL A 96 10.84 22.67 10.17
CA VAL A 96 11.97 23.43 9.60
C VAL A 96 11.47 24.67 8.85
N ARG A 97 10.35 24.57 8.12
CA ARG A 97 9.70 25.71 7.46
C ARG A 97 9.25 26.75 8.49
N GLU A 98 8.60 26.34 9.58
CA GLU A 98 8.17 27.27 10.64
C GLU A 98 9.35 27.96 11.33
N LEU A 99 10.42 27.22 11.62
CA LEU A 99 11.66 27.77 12.16
C LEU A 99 12.29 28.76 11.18
N GLY A 100 12.35 28.41 9.89
CA GLY A 100 12.84 29.28 8.83
C GLY A 100 12.02 30.57 8.70
N TYR A 101 10.69 30.50 8.73
CA TYR A 101 9.86 31.70 8.79
C TYR A 101 10.17 32.52 10.04
N ARG A 102 10.23 31.89 11.22
CA ARG A 102 10.55 32.59 12.47
C ARG A 102 11.88 33.36 12.38
N ASP A 103 12.91 32.76 11.81
CA ASP A 103 14.23 33.39 11.65
C ASP A 103 14.21 34.51 10.60
N VAL A 104 13.46 34.33 9.50
CA VAL A 104 13.23 35.39 8.50
C VAL A 104 12.50 36.58 9.11
N TRP A 105 11.42 36.34 9.87
CA TRP A 105 10.71 37.38 10.59
C TRP A 105 11.60 38.05 11.63
N LYS A 106 12.38 37.29 12.40
CA LYS A 106 13.32 37.84 13.37
C LYS A 106 14.38 38.72 12.68
N THR A 107 14.86 38.34 11.51
CA THR A 107 15.84 39.12 10.74
C THR A 107 15.22 40.36 10.11
N ARG A 108 13.98 40.27 9.61
CA ARG A 108 13.24 41.40 9.03
C ARG A 108 12.75 42.40 10.08
N SER A 109 12.45 41.93 11.30
CA SER A 109 11.97 42.73 12.43
C SER A 109 13.10 43.35 13.27
N ILE A 110 14.36 42.97 13.06
CA ILE A 110 15.51 43.64 13.68
C ILE A 110 16.10 44.62 12.66
N PRO A 111 15.77 45.93 12.70
CA PRO A 111 16.60 46.92 12.04
C PRO A 111 17.92 47.02 12.82
N LYS A 112 18.94 46.28 12.36
CA LYS A 112 20.31 46.54 12.81
C LYS A 112 20.68 47.91 12.23
N SER A 113 20.91 48.88 13.12
CA SER A 113 21.66 50.12 12.89
C SER A 113 21.07 51.28 12.07
N LEU A 114 19.74 51.52 12.07
CA LEU A 114 19.22 52.81 11.56
C LEU A 114 18.35 53.58 12.57
N THR A 115 18.66 53.47 13.86
CA THR A 115 18.05 54.32 14.91
C THR A 115 19.08 55.04 15.78
N PHE A 116 20.27 55.34 15.24
CA PHE A 116 21.11 56.38 15.86
C PHE A 116 22.17 56.92 14.88
N GLN A 117 21.80 57.76 13.90
CA GLN A 117 22.65 58.93 13.55
C GLN A 117 22.13 59.93 12.50
N LEU A 118 20.97 59.76 11.86
CA LEU A 118 20.49 60.81 10.94
C LEU A 118 19.07 61.25 11.31
N GLY A 119 19.01 62.38 12.01
CA GLY A 119 17.79 63.08 12.36
C GLY A 119 17.11 63.65 11.10
N VAL A 120 16.22 62.86 10.51
CA VAL A 120 15.25 63.35 9.54
C VAL A 120 13.94 62.59 9.75
N SER A 121 12.90 63.30 10.18
CA SER A 121 11.54 62.79 10.26
C SER A 121 11.04 62.50 8.85
N PHE A 122 10.70 61.25 8.56
CA PHE A 122 9.92 60.90 7.37
C PHE A 122 8.81 59.94 7.78
N ASP A 123 7.59 60.44 7.71
CA ASP A 123 6.35 59.70 7.83
C ASP A 123 6.32 58.55 6.80
N ILE A 124 6.32 57.31 7.27
CA ILE A 124 5.95 56.15 6.47
C ILE A 124 4.81 55.43 7.17
N VAL A 125 3.63 55.65 6.60
CA VAL A 125 2.32 55.03 6.84
C VAL A 125 2.45 53.50 6.95
N PRO A 126 1.78 52.84 7.91
CA PRO A 126 1.81 51.39 8.02
C PRO A 126 0.91 50.79 6.93
N PHE A 127 1.53 50.20 5.90
CA PHE A 127 0.85 49.35 4.95
C PHE A 127 0.40 48.07 5.67
N TYR A 128 -0.91 48.00 5.97
CA TYR A 128 -1.62 46.77 6.31
C TYR A 128 -1.28 45.69 5.26
N CYS A 129 -0.60 44.62 5.67
CA CYS A 129 -0.48 43.43 4.82
C CYS A 129 -1.60 42.46 5.18
N GLN A 130 -2.71 42.66 4.49
CA GLN A 130 -3.91 41.84 4.43
C GLN A 130 -3.63 40.51 3.70
N VAL A 131 -2.86 39.60 4.30
CA VAL A 131 -2.65 38.24 3.75
C VAL A 131 -2.63 37.20 4.87
N CYS A 132 -3.73 37.11 5.62
CA CYS A 132 -4.05 35.97 6.51
C CYS A 132 -5.56 35.73 6.45
N SER A 133 -6.11 35.42 5.27
CA SER A 133 -7.46 34.83 5.10
C SER A 133 -7.68 34.46 3.64
N VAL A 134 -7.05 33.36 3.17
CA VAL A 134 -7.63 32.34 2.27
C VAL A 134 -6.86 31.05 2.53
#